data_AF-G4Q741-F1
#
_entry.id   AF-G4Q741-F1
#
_cell.length_a   1.000
_cell.length_b   1.000
_cell.length_c   1.000
_cell.angle_alpha   90.00
_cell.angle_beta   90.00
_cell.angle_gamma   90.00
#
_symmetry.space_group_name_H-M   'P 1'
#
loop_
_entity.id
_entity.type
_entity.pdbx_description
1 polymer ?
#
loop_
_entity_poly.entity_id
_entity_poly.type
_entity_poly.pdbx_seq_one_letter_code
_entity_poly.pdbx_strand_id
1 'polypeptide(L)'
;MVALEPSWITNRQIEAARIAMTRYIKRGGQVWIQIFPDKPVTAKAAGSRMGSGKGSPEYWVAVVKPGRVMFEMAGVTEEVAREAMRLAGNKLPIKTRFVSKEQLDAEVTARENGVGGEA
;
A
#
# COMPACT_ATOMS: atom_id res chain seq x y z
N MET A 1 3.86 -6.39 3.54
CA MET A 1 4.50 -5.08 3.28
C MET A 1 3.71 -3.96 3.95
N VAL A 2 4.39 -3.12 4.73
CA VAL A 2 3.81 -2.02 5.51
C VAL A 2 4.32 -0.65 5.01
N ALA A 3 3.47 0.36 5.03
CA ALA A 3 3.82 1.75 4.72
C ALA A 3 4.56 2.44 5.89
N LEU A 4 5.63 3.18 5.60
CA LEU A 4 6.37 3.98 6.59
C LEU A 4 5.99 5.47 6.55
N GLU A 5 5.50 5.94 5.42
CA GLU A 5 5.16 7.35 5.18
C GLU A 5 3.70 7.46 4.70
N PRO A 6 3.01 8.58 5.00
CA PRO A 6 1.66 8.81 4.49
C PRO A 6 1.70 9.15 2.99
N SER A 7 0.79 8.59 2.20
CA SER A 7 0.60 8.98 0.80
C SER A 7 -0.75 8.55 0.26
N TRP A 8 -1.17 9.19 -0.83
CA TRP A 8 -2.23 8.67 -1.70
C TRP A 8 -1.61 7.71 -2.71
N ILE A 9 -2.17 6.51 -2.80
CA ILE A 9 -1.72 5.47 -3.72
C ILE A 9 -2.77 5.29 -4.80
N THR A 10 -2.39 5.56 -6.04
CA THR A 10 -3.30 5.44 -7.21
C THR A 10 -3.56 3.98 -7.56
N ASN A 11 -4.68 3.72 -8.24
CA ASN A 11 -4.98 2.41 -8.83
C ASN A 11 -3.84 1.86 -9.71
N ARG A 12 -3.19 2.72 -10.52
CA ARG A 12 -2.06 2.35 -11.38
C ARG A 12 -0.84 1.89 -10.59
N GLN A 13 -0.54 2.54 -9.46
CA GLN A 13 0.57 2.15 -8.58
C GLN A 13 0.29 0.82 -7.87
N ILE A 14 -0.96 0.60 -7.40
CA ILE A 14 -1.38 -0.67 -6.80
C ILE A 14 -1.17 -1.81 -7.80
N GLU A 15 -1.63 -1.61 -9.04
CA GLU A 15 -1.52 -2.63 -10.09
C GLU A 15 -0.07 -2.84 -10.54
N ALA A 16 0.74 -1.78 -10.65
CA ALA A 16 2.16 -1.89 -10.97
C ALA A 16 2.92 -2.70 -9.89
N ALA A 17 2.62 -2.48 -8.61
CA ALA A 17 3.18 -3.25 -7.51
C ALA A 17 2.73 -4.72 -7.55
N ARG A 18 1.43 -4.99 -7.79
CA ARG A 18 0.89 -6.35 -7.97
C ARG A 18 1.58 -7.10 -9.11
N ILE A 19 1.73 -6.46 -10.27
CA ILE A 19 2.39 -7.06 -11.44
C ILE A 19 3.86 -7.37 -11.12
N ALA A 20 4.58 -6.46 -10.47
CA ALA A 20 5.98 -6.70 -10.08
C ALA A 20 6.13 -7.93 -9.17
N MET A 21 5.28 -8.05 -8.14
CA MET A 21 5.28 -9.21 -7.24
C MET A 21 4.95 -10.51 -7.97
N THR A 22 3.83 -10.54 -8.70
CA THR A 22 3.33 -11.75 -9.37
C THR A 22 4.25 -12.25 -10.47
N ARG A 23 4.95 -11.34 -11.17
CA ARG A 23 5.99 -11.70 -12.15
C ARG A 23 7.21 -12.32 -11.48
N TYR A 24 7.67 -11.75 -10.36
CA TYR A 24 8.86 -12.24 -9.67
C TYR A 24 8.66 -13.66 -9.12
N ILE A 25 7.51 -13.92 -8.48
CA ILE A 25 7.16 -15.24 -7.94
C ILE A 25 6.73 -16.25 -9.03
N LYS A 26 6.83 -15.89 -10.32
CA LYS A 26 6.43 -16.72 -11.48
C LYS A 26 5.02 -17.29 -11.37
N ARG A 27 4.08 -16.49 -10.81
CA ARG A 27 2.70 -16.91 -10.49
C ARG A 27 2.58 -18.06 -9.48
N GLY A 28 3.64 -18.39 -8.74
CA GLY A 28 3.59 -19.26 -7.56
C GLY A 28 3.18 -18.48 -6.31
N GLY A 29 2.47 -19.12 -5.39
CA GLY A 29 1.98 -18.49 -4.16
C GLY A 29 0.75 -17.60 -4.37
N GLN A 30 0.37 -16.90 -3.30
CA GLN A 30 -0.82 -16.05 -3.22
C GLN A 30 -0.41 -14.63 -2.81
N VAL A 31 -1.06 -13.63 -3.41
CA VAL A 31 -0.85 -12.21 -3.12
C VAL A 31 -2.19 -11.58 -2.80
N TRP A 32 -2.28 -10.90 -1.66
CA TRP A 32 -3.45 -10.13 -1.27
C TRP A 32 -3.14 -8.64 -1.29
N ILE A 33 -4.15 -7.87 -1.69
CA ILE A 33 -4.11 -6.40 -1.72
C ILE A 33 -5.03 -5.92 -0.60
N GLN A 34 -4.46 -5.29 0.41
CA GLN A 34 -5.17 -4.88 1.64
C GLN A 34 -5.66 -3.42 1.60
N ILE A 35 -5.39 -2.73 0.49
CA ILE A 35 -5.82 -1.36 0.23
C ILE A 35 -6.70 -1.32 -1.03
N PHE A 36 -7.70 -0.44 -1.01
CA PHE A 36 -8.62 -0.27 -2.13
C PHE A 36 -8.72 1.22 -2.49
N PRO A 37 -8.67 1.59 -3.78
CA PRO A 37 -8.78 2.98 -4.21
C PRO A 37 -10.25 3.41 -4.27
N ASP A 38 -10.81 3.76 -3.12
CA ASP A 38 -12.19 4.20 -2.92
C ASP A 38 -12.38 5.72 -2.98
N LYS A 39 -11.32 6.51 -2.96
CA LYS A 39 -11.42 7.97 -2.97
C LYS A 39 -11.27 8.54 -4.38
N PRO A 40 -12.29 9.21 -4.95
CA PRO A 40 -12.17 9.86 -6.24
C PRO A 40 -11.42 11.19 -6.09
N VAL A 41 -10.49 11.44 -7.02
CA VAL A 41 -9.77 12.70 -7.16
C VAL A 41 -10.25 13.40 -8.42
N THR A 42 -10.61 14.67 -8.29
CA THR A 42 -11.14 15.49 -9.38
C THR A 42 -10.08 16.43 -9.92
N ALA A 43 -10.08 16.67 -11.23
CA ALA A 43 -9.22 17.66 -11.87
C ALA A 43 -10.01 18.54 -12.84
N LYS A 44 -9.52 19.76 -13.08
CA LYS A 44 -10.03 20.63 -14.13
C LYS A 44 -9.23 20.40 -15.40
N ALA A 45 -9.89 20.57 -16.55
CA ALA A 45 -9.24 20.45 -17.85
C ALA A 45 -8.06 21.44 -17.96
N ALA A 46 -6.98 20.99 -18.58
CA ALA A 46 -5.82 21.83 -18.87
C ALA A 46 -6.24 23.04 -19.72
N GLY A 47 -5.78 24.24 -19.33
CA GLY A 47 -6.12 25.49 -20.01
C GLY A 47 -7.41 26.17 -19.54
N SER A 48 -8.16 25.58 -18.60
CA SER A 48 -9.33 26.25 -17.99
C SER A 48 -8.89 27.27 -16.92
N ARG A 49 -9.65 28.38 -16.81
CA ARG A 49 -9.45 29.38 -15.74
C ARG A 49 -10.01 28.88 -14.41
N MET A 50 -9.54 29.48 -13.31
CA MET A 50 -10.14 29.27 -11.99
C MET A 50 -11.60 29.72 -11.95
N GLY A 51 -12.42 29.12 -11.08
CA GLY A 51 -13.89 29.31 -11.05
C GLY A 51 -14.68 28.14 -11.65
N SER A 52 -15.98 28.31 -11.89
CA SER A 52 -16.87 27.31 -12.53
C SER A 52 -17.06 25.97 -11.79
N GLY A 53 -16.79 25.94 -10.48
CA GLY A 53 -17.06 24.76 -9.64
C GLY A 53 -15.92 23.74 -9.56
N LYS A 54 -16.23 22.53 -9.07
CA LYS A 54 -15.32 21.40 -8.92
C LYS A 54 -15.19 20.66 -10.26
N GLY A 55 -13.98 20.19 -10.58
CA GLY A 55 -13.74 19.41 -11.80
C GLY A 55 -14.37 18.01 -11.77
N SER A 56 -14.31 17.30 -12.89
CA SER A 56 -14.76 15.91 -12.99
C SER A 56 -13.80 14.95 -12.28
N PRO A 57 -14.28 13.83 -11.71
CA PRO A 57 -13.41 12.76 -11.21
C PRO A 57 -12.51 12.22 -12.33
N GLU A 58 -11.19 12.19 -12.10
CA GLU A 58 -10.20 11.75 -13.08
C GLU A 58 -9.57 10.40 -12.69
N TYR A 59 -9.25 10.21 -11.41
CA TYR A 59 -8.64 8.97 -10.92
C TYR A 59 -9.05 8.66 -9.48
N TRP A 60 -8.75 7.44 -9.04
CA TRP A 60 -9.06 6.95 -7.70
C TRP A 60 -7.78 6.65 -6.93
N VAL A 61 -7.80 6.98 -5.63
CA VAL A 61 -6.67 6.79 -4.72
C VAL A 61 -7.10 6.04 -3.47
N ALA A 62 -6.20 5.22 -2.96
CA ALA A 62 -6.25 4.67 -1.61
C ALA A 62 -5.48 5.61 -0.68
N VAL A 63 -6.11 6.04 0.42
CA VAL A 63 -5.44 6.85 1.44
C VAL A 63 -4.67 5.95 2.37
N VAL A 64 -3.34 6.03 2.36
CA VAL A 64 -2.45 5.18 3.17
C VAL A 64 -1.78 6.02 4.25
N LYS A 65 -1.82 5.53 5.49
CA LYS A 65 -1.13 6.08 6.66
C LYS A 65 0.06 5.18 7.06
N PRO A 66 1.08 5.72 7.75
CA PRO A 66 2.16 4.90 8.32
C PRO A 66 1.61 3.76 9.18
N GLY A 67 2.23 2.59 9.08
CA GLY A 67 1.80 1.37 9.78
C GLY A 67 0.71 0.56 9.06
N ARG A 68 0.13 1.07 7.98
CA ARG A 68 -0.87 0.30 7.20
C ARG A 68 -0.20 -0.82 6.41
N VAL A 69 -0.71 -2.04 6.56
CA VAL A 69 -0.39 -3.17 5.67
C VAL A 69 -1.07 -2.93 4.32
N MET A 70 -0.28 -2.94 3.24
CA MET A 70 -0.78 -2.71 1.88
C MET A 70 -0.88 -3.99 1.06
N PHE A 71 0.09 -4.88 1.21
CA PHE A 71 0.17 -6.14 0.48
C PHE A 71 0.63 -7.27 1.39
N GLU A 72 0.06 -8.44 1.18
CA GLU A 72 0.42 -9.68 1.87
C GLU A 72 0.76 -10.74 0.83
N MET A 73 1.60 -11.70 1.21
CA MET A 73 2.02 -12.79 0.35
C MET A 73 2.21 -14.06 1.17
N ALA A 74 1.80 -15.20 0.62
CA ALA A 74 1.97 -16.51 1.22
C ALA A 74 2.25 -17.58 0.14
N GLY A 75 2.69 -18.76 0.56
CA GLY A 75 2.98 -19.88 -0.35
C GLY A 75 4.29 -19.74 -1.14
N VAL A 76 5.22 -18.93 -0.64
CA VAL A 76 6.60 -18.77 -1.16
C VAL A 76 7.59 -18.72 0.00
N THR A 77 8.88 -18.93 -0.26
CA THR A 77 9.91 -18.79 0.78
C THR A 77 10.10 -17.32 1.17
N GLU A 78 10.66 -17.08 2.36
CA GLU A 78 10.85 -15.73 2.87
C GLU A 78 11.78 -14.90 1.98
N GLU A 79 12.84 -15.49 1.45
CA GLU A 79 13.80 -14.83 0.56
C GLU A 79 13.11 -14.33 -0.72
N VAL A 80 12.25 -15.18 -1.30
CA VAL A 80 11.47 -14.85 -2.49
C VAL A 80 10.45 -13.75 -2.16
N ALA A 81 9.75 -13.86 -1.04
CA ALA A 81 8.77 -12.85 -0.61
C ALA A 81 9.43 -11.48 -0.36
N ARG A 82 10.58 -11.47 0.29
CA ARG A 82 11.35 -10.26 0.61
C ARG A 82 11.79 -9.55 -0.66
N GLU A 83 12.32 -10.27 -1.62
CA GLU A 83 12.76 -9.69 -2.89
C GLU A 83 11.58 -9.23 -3.76
N ALA A 84 10.49 -10.01 -3.81
CA ALA A 84 9.26 -9.61 -4.50
C ALA A 84 8.68 -8.30 -3.93
N MET A 85 8.61 -8.20 -2.60
CA MET A 85 8.09 -6.99 -1.92
C MET A 85 9.05 -5.80 -2.08
N ARG A 86 10.37 -6.02 -2.15
CA ARG A 86 11.34 -4.97 -2.45
C ARG A 86 11.10 -4.37 -3.84
N LEU A 87 10.89 -5.22 -4.86
CA LEU A 87 10.57 -4.78 -6.22
C LEU A 87 9.23 -4.04 -6.30
N ALA A 88 8.24 -4.48 -5.51
CA ALA A 88 6.95 -3.82 -5.38
C ALA A 88 7.08 -2.43 -4.77
N GLY A 89 7.90 -2.29 -3.72
CA GLY A 89 8.18 -1.02 -3.04
C GLY A 89 8.69 0.05 -4.00
N ASN A 90 9.53 -0.31 -4.98
CA ASN A 90 10.02 0.61 -6.01
C ASN A 90 8.92 1.13 -6.97
N LYS A 91 7.71 0.56 -6.94
CA LYS A 91 6.55 1.04 -7.72
C LYS A 91 5.65 1.98 -6.94
N LEU A 92 5.92 2.15 -5.64
CA LEU A 92 5.13 2.99 -4.74
C LEU A 92 5.87 4.30 -4.45
N PRO A 93 5.14 5.41 -4.24
CA PRO A 93 5.73 6.72 -3.97
C PRO A 93 6.16 6.91 -2.50
N ILE A 94 6.33 5.83 -1.72
CA ILE A 94 6.59 5.88 -0.28
C ILE A 94 7.61 4.84 0.15
N LYS A 95 8.30 5.12 1.25
CA LYS A 95 9.09 4.09 1.93
C LYS A 95 8.19 3.00 2.50
N THR A 96 8.66 1.76 2.35
CA THR A 96 7.96 0.56 2.82
C THR A 96 8.89 -0.33 3.62
N ARG A 97 8.30 -1.16 4.48
CA ARG A 97 9.01 -2.16 5.29
C ARG A 97 8.43 -3.55 5.03
N PHE A 98 9.32 -4.53 4.88
CA PHE A 98 8.97 -5.94 4.92
C PHE A 98 8.76 -6.37 6.37
N VAL A 99 7.68 -7.08 6.64
CA VAL A 99 7.34 -7.61 7.97
C VAL A 99 6.80 -9.02 7.81
N SER A 100 7.20 -9.92 8.70
CA SER A 100 6.53 -11.22 8.84
C SER A 100 5.23 -11.06 9.63
N LYS A 101 4.37 -12.09 9.59
CA LYS A 101 3.12 -12.07 10.34
C LYS A 101 3.38 -12.05 11.85
N GLU A 102 4.33 -12.84 12.31
CA GLU A 102 4.73 -12.94 13.72
C GLU A 102 5.25 -11.60 14.24
N GLN A 103 6.05 -10.89 13.44
CA GLN A 103 6.53 -9.55 13.78
C GLN A 103 5.38 -8.55 13.87
N LEU A 104 4.41 -8.62 12.97
CA LEU A 104 3.26 -7.74 12.98
C LEU A 104 2.38 -8.00 14.21
N ASP A 105 2.09 -9.26 14.51
CA ASP A 105 1.28 -9.67 15.65
C ASP A 105 1.95 -9.29 16.99
N ALA A 106 3.29 -9.42 17.06
CA ALA A 106 4.07 -8.95 18.21
C ALA A 106 4.03 -7.41 18.36
N GLU A 107 4.13 -6.65 17.26
CA GLU A 107 4.00 -5.19 17.28
C GLU A 107 2.60 -4.74 17.70
N VAL A 108 1.54 -5.44 17.28
CA VAL A 108 0.16 -5.17 17.68
C VAL A 108 -0.01 -5.44 19.18
N THR A 109 0.41 -6.62 19.64
CA THR A 109 0.35 -7.02 21.06
C THR A 109 1.12 -6.03 21.95
N ALA A 110 2.30 -5.57 21.51
CA ALA A 110 3.09 -4.58 22.23
C ALA A 110 2.40 -3.21 22.33
N ARG A 111 1.69 -2.79 21.27
CA ARG A 111 0.90 -1.54 21.28
C ARG A 111 -0.31 -1.65 22.20
N GLU A 112 -1.02 -2.78 22.19
CA GLU A 112 -2.19 -3.00 23.06
C GLU A 112 -1.78 -3.01 24.54
N ASN A 113 -0.68 -3.68 24.89
CA ASN A 113 -0.16 -3.71 26.26
C ASN A 113 0.40 -2.36 26.73
N GLY A 114 0.85 -1.51 25.81
CA GLY A 114 1.37 -0.17 26.11
C GLY A 114 0.30 0.92 26.33
N VAL A 115 -0.94 0.70 25.87
CA VAL A 115 -2.07 1.63 26.06
C VAL A 115 -2.85 1.34 27.36
N GLY A 116 -2.60 0.21 28.02
CA GLY A 116 -3.18 -0.14 29.32
C GLY A 116 -2.57 0.56 30.54
N GLY A 117 -1.83 1.65 30.33
CA GLY A 117 -1.00 2.29 31.34
C GLY A 117 -1.04 3.83 31.33
N GLU A 118 -2.19 4.44 31.04
CA GLU A 118 -2.42 5.84 31.41
C GLU A 118 -3.79 5.96 32.10
N ALA A 119 -3.72 6.45 33.34
CA ALA A 119 -4.85 6.79 34.21
C ALA A 119 -5.55 8.07 33.78
#